data_AF-A0A3M6TSJ8-F1
#
_entry.id   AF-A0A3M6TSJ8-F1
#
_cell.length_a   1.000
_cell.length_b   1.000
_cell.length_c   1.000
_cell.angle_alpha   90.00
_cell.angle_beta   90.00
_cell.angle_gamma   90.00
#
_symmetry.space_group_name_H-M   'P 1'
#
loop_
_entity.id
_entity.type
_entity.pdbx_description
1 polymer ?
#
loop_
_entity_poly.entity_id
_entity_poly.type
_entity_poly.pdbx_seq_one_letter_code
_entity_poly.pdbx_strand_id
1 'polypeptide(L)'
;MASQGALHSGYNHTTTRSWQSTNTEITSKNLLYPLFITDEADALEEVSSLPGQYRMGINNLEKIVSPLVKKGLESVLLFGVLSRLNKKISSLFPDLLICCDVCICPYATHGHCGILNEDGSINNAASIKRIAEISLSYAKAGCHVVAPSDMMDNRIAAIKDILHKNGYGGKFPDLPLAIYQVSGEFAMLYHGSKAGAFDLKKIVLECLTSMRRA
;
A
#
# COMPACT_ATOMS: atom_id res chain seq x y z
N MET A 1 13.30 -39.62 29.77
CA MET A 1 13.85 -38.29 29.43
C MET A 1 12.72 -37.28 29.59
N ALA A 2 12.99 -36.12 30.20
CA ALA A 2 11.96 -35.10 30.45
C ALA A 2 11.30 -34.67 29.12
N SER A 3 9.97 -34.71 29.07
CA SER A 3 9.15 -34.47 27.88
C SER A 3 9.27 -33.05 27.30
N GLN A 4 9.82 -32.10 28.06
CA GLN A 4 9.93 -30.69 27.68
C GLN A 4 10.94 -30.40 26.55
N GLY A 5 11.87 -31.31 26.24
CA GLY A 5 12.89 -31.11 25.20
C GLY A 5 12.53 -31.69 23.81
N ALA A 6 11.42 -32.42 23.68
CA ALA A 6 11.10 -33.17 22.47
C ALA A 6 10.24 -32.34 21.49
N LEU A 7 10.88 -31.46 20.70
CA LEU A 7 10.18 -30.61 19.72
C LEU A 7 9.90 -31.31 18.38
N HIS A 8 10.73 -32.28 17.98
CA HIS A 8 10.63 -32.94 16.67
C HIS A 8 9.28 -33.64 16.43
N SER A 9 8.64 -34.12 17.49
CA SER A 9 7.33 -34.77 17.41
C SER A 9 6.22 -33.82 16.94
N GLY A 10 6.39 -32.51 17.13
CA GLY A 10 5.39 -31.49 16.79
C GLY A 10 5.38 -31.02 15.34
N TYR A 11 6.40 -31.38 14.53
CA TYR A 11 6.52 -30.88 13.14
C TYR A 11 7.15 -31.89 12.15
N ASN A 12 7.19 -33.18 12.49
CA ASN A 12 7.79 -34.22 11.64
C ASN A 12 6.98 -34.51 10.35
N HIS A 13 5.67 -34.31 10.35
CA HIS A 13 4.77 -34.53 9.22
C HIS A 13 4.33 -33.20 8.58
N THR A 14 3.99 -33.19 7.29
CA THR A 14 3.51 -31.99 6.58
C THR A 14 2.28 -31.39 7.24
N THR A 15 1.31 -32.23 7.62
CA THR A 15 0.12 -31.81 8.37
C THR A 15 0.48 -31.16 9.70
N THR A 16 1.40 -31.76 10.47
CA THR A 16 1.82 -31.18 11.77
C THR A 16 2.54 -29.85 11.58
N ARG A 17 3.33 -29.67 10.51
CA ARG A 17 3.91 -28.36 10.16
C ARG A 17 2.85 -27.32 9.84
N SER A 18 1.83 -27.70 9.07
CA SER A 18 0.70 -26.81 8.75
C SER A 18 -0.06 -26.37 9.99
N TRP A 19 -0.25 -27.26 10.96
CA TRP A 19 -0.86 -26.91 12.25
C TRP A 19 0.01 -25.99 13.11
N GLN A 20 1.34 -26.11 13.01
CA GLN A 20 2.26 -25.20 13.70
C GLN A 20 2.41 -23.84 12.99
N SER A 21 1.92 -23.70 11.77
CA SER A 21 1.94 -22.46 10.99
C SER A 21 0.53 -21.85 10.82
N THR A 22 -0.36 -22.04 11.80
CA THR A 22 -1.67 -21.38 11.79
C THR A 22 -1.53 -19.87 11.78
N ASN A 23 -2.48 -19.17 11.14
CA ASN A 23 -2.53 -17.70 10.98
C ASN A 23 -1.53 -17.09 9.98
N THR A 24 -0.64 -17.88 9.37
CA THR A 24 0.28 -17.38 8.34
C THR A 24 -0.21 -17.62 6.91
N GLU A 25 -1.47 -18.01 6.72
CA GLU A 25 -2.07 -18.16 5.40
C GLU A 25 -2.11 -16.81 4.67
N ILE A 26 -1.83 -16.87 3.37
CA ILE A 26 -1.84 -15.72 2.46
C ILE A 26 -2.93 -15.96 1.43
N THR A 27 -3.88 -15.03 1.38
CA THR A 27 -4.97 -14.98 0.41
C THR A 27 -4.88 -13.68 -0.38
N SER A 28 -5.62 -13.58 -1.49
CA SER A 28 -5.66 -12.33 -2.27
C SER A 28 -6.17 -11.14 -1.46
N LYS A 29 -6.99 -11.38 -0.43
CA LYS A 29 -7.51 -10.36 0.50
C LYS A 29 -6.42 -9.69 1.34
N ASN A 30 -5.27 -10.34 1.46
CA ASN A 30 -4.12 -9.79 2.19
C ASN A 30 -3.25 -8.87 1.30
N LEU A 31 -3.53 -8.80 0.00
CA LEU A 31 -2.67 -8.10 -0.96
C LEU A 31 -3.28 -6.77 -1.37
N LEU A 32 -2.46 -5.72 -1.30
CA LEU A 32 -2.73 -4.37 -1.79
C LEU A 32 -1.74 -4.08 -2.91
N TYR A 33 -2.24 -3.78 -4.11
CA TYR A 33 -1.36 -3.55 -5.27
C TYR A 33 -1.12 -2.05 -5.52
N PRO A 34 0.13 -1.55 -5.44
CA PRO A 34 0.47 -0.16 -5.76
C PRO A 34 0.28 0.16 -7.24
N LEU A 35 -0.33 1.30 -7.54
CA LEU A 35 -0.48 1.84 -8.89
C LEU A 35 0.09 3.26 -8.94
N PHE A 36 0.99 3.50 -9.90
CA PHE A 36 1.60 4.81 -10.12
C PHE A 36 0.94 5.51 -11.29
N ILE A 37 0.31 6.64 -11.03
CA ILE A 37 -0.56 7.32 -11.99
C ILE A 37 0.05 8.66 -12.38
N THR A 38 0.10 8.91 -13.69
CA THR A 38 0.59 10.15 -14.28
C THR A 38 -0.55 11.01 -14.80
N ASP A 39 -0.28 12.30 -14.99
CA ASP A 39 -1.24 13.24 -15.58
C ASP A 39 -1.45 12.99 -17.08
N GLU A 40 -0.42 12.48 -17.77
CA GLU A 40 -0.49 12.12 -19.18
C GLU A 40 -1.38 10.89 -19.37
N ALA A 41 -2.57 11.09 -19.95
CA ALA A 41 -3.66 10.12 -19.95
C ALA A 41 -3.32 8.78 -20.62
N ASP A 42 -2.44 8.78 -21.62
CA ASP A 42 -2.05 7.61 -22.41
C ASP A 42 -0.66 7.08 -22.05
N ALA A 43 0.02 7.67 -21.06
CA ALA A 43 1.37 7.25 -20.68
C ALA A 43 1.41 5.81 -20.21
N LEU A 44 2.54 5.15 -20.51
CA LEU A 44 2.87 3.81 -20.03
C LEU A 44 4.40 3.69 -19.98
N GLU A 45 4.98 4.22 -18.91
CA GLU A 45 6.42 4.34 -18.74
C GLU A 45 6.90 3.32 -17.71
N GLU A 46 7.83 2.45 -18.09
CA GLU A 46 8.43 1.53 -17.13
C GLU A 46 9.27 2.29 -16.08
N VAL A 47 9.16 1.88 -14.83
CA VAL A 47 10.00 2.39 -13.75
C VAL A 47 11.28 1.55 -13.76
N SER A 48 12.38 2.12 -14.23
CA SER A 48 13.64 1.39 -14.43
C SER A 48 14.19 0.68 -13.18
N SER A 49 13.95 1.25 -11.99
CA SER A 49 14.35 0.66 -10.70
C SER A 49 13.38 -0.42 -10.19
N LEU A 50 12.21 -0.57 -10.81
CA LEU A 50 11.16 -1.52 -10.46
C LEU A 50 10.73 -2.33 -11.69
N PRO A 51 11.50 -3.34 -12.11
CA PRO A 51 11.21 -4.14 -13.29
C PRO A 51 9.77 -4.67 -13.33
N GLY A 52 9.08 -4.42 -14.45
CA GLY A 52 7.68 -4.80 -14.64
C GLY A 52 6.64 -3.92 -13.93
N GLN A 53 7.07 -2.82 -13.29
CA GLN A 53 6.17 -1.78 -12.77
C GLN A 53 6.18 -0.56 -13.70
N TYR A 54 5.02 0.08 -13.85
CA TYR A 54 4.83 1.19 -14.78
C TYR A 54 4.18 2.39 -14.09
N ARG A 55 4.61 3.58 -14.51
CA ARG A 55 3.88 4.83 -14.38
C ARG A 55 2.91 4.92 -15.55
N MET A 56 1.62 4.99 -15.25
CA MET A 56 0.58 4.86 -16.28
C MET A 56 -0.42 6.01 -16.22
N GLY A 57 -0.90 6.39 -17.39
CA GLY A 57 -2.03 7.29 -17.54
C GLY A 57 -3.37 6.59 -17.28
N ILE A 58 -4.39 7.40 -17.03
CA ILE A 58 -5.74 6.94 -16.69
C ILE A 58 -6.40 6.06 -17.77
N ASN A 59 -5.98 6.14 -19.03
CA ASN A 59 -6.54 5.32 -20.12
C ASN A 59 -6.00 3.89 -20.12
N ASN A 60 -4.81 3.65 -19.56
CA ASN A 60 -4.22 2.32 -19.46
C ASN A 60 -4.68 1.53 -18.22
N LEU A 61 -5.36 2.20 -17.29
CA LEU A 61 -5.76 1.65 -16.00
C LEU A 61 -6.63 0.39 -16.12
N GLU A 62 -7.69 0.44 -16.92
CA GLU A 62 -8.61 -0.69 -17.09
C GLU A 62 -7.89 -1.91 -17.67
N LYS A 63 -7.03 -1.68 -18.67
CA LYS A 63 -6.23 -2.72 -19.33
C LYS A 63 -5.31 -3.45 -18.34
N ILE A 64 -4.74 -2.72 -17.37
CA ILE A 64 -3.80 -3.25 -16.39
C ILE A 64 -4.53 -3.90 -15.20
N VAL A 65 -5.59 -3.27 -14.70
CA VAL A 65 -6.29 -3.70 -13.48
C VAL A 65 -7.28 -4.84 -13.74
N SER A 66 -7.99 -4.83 -14.87
CA SER A 66 -8.97 -5.88 -15.22
C SER A 66 -8.44 -7.31 -15.11
N PRO A 67 -7.27 -7.67 -15.67
CA PRO A 67 -6.75 -9.03 -15.54
C PRO A 67 -6.36 -9.39 -14.09
N LEU A 68 -5.99 -8.41 -13.26
CA LEU A 68 -5.65 -8.63 -11.85
C LEU A 68 -6.92 -8.88 -11.02
N VAL A 69 -7.96 -8.09 -11.23
CA VAL A 69 -9.28 -8.28 -10.59
C VAL A 69 -9.86 -9.65 -10.96
N LYS A 70 -9.76 -10.06 -12.23
CA LYS A 70 -10.16 -11.42 -12.66
C LYS A 70 -9.38 -12.54 -11.97
N LYS A 71 -8.16 -12.27 -11.52
CA LYS A 71 -7.33 -13.21 -10.72
C LYS A 71 -7.61 -13.12 -9.21
N GLY A 72 -8.52 -12.24 -8.78
CA GLY A 72 -8.94 -12.08 -7.40
C GLY A 72 -8.31 -10.90 -6.66
N LEU A 73 -7.70 -9.91 -7.33
CA LEU A 73 -7.24 -8.69 -6.67
C LEU A 73 -8.42 -7.92 -6.08
N GLU A 74 -8.37 -7.64 -4.78
CA GLU A 74 -9.46 -6.96 -4.04
C GLU A 74 -9.10 -5.54 -3.59
N SER A 75 -7.82 -5.14 -3.64
CA SER A 75 -7.43 -3.80 -3.18
C SER A 75 -6.25 -3.19 -3.94
N VAL A 76 -6.29 -1.87 -4.13
CA VAL A 76 -5.22 -1.09 -4.79
C VAL A 76 -4.82 0.11 -3.96
N LEU A 77 -3.55 0.51 -4.06
CA LEU A 77 -3.02 1.73 -3.46
C LEU A 77 -2.56 2.69 -4.55
N LEU A 78 -3.16 3.86 -4.59
CA LEU A 78 -2.92 4.83 -5.65
C LEU A 78 -1.88 5.87 -5.22
N PHE A 79 -0.92 6.11 -6.12
CA PHE A 79 0.07 7.18 -6.05
C PHE A 79 -0.09 8.09 -7.28
N GLY A 80 -0.13 9.42 -7.10
CA GLY A 80 -0.29 10.40 -8.19
C GLY A 80 -1.62 11.15 -8.14
N VAL A 81 -2.05 11.81 -9.21
CA VAL A 81 -3.20 12.74 -9.18
C VAL A 81 -4.55 11.99 -9.12
N LEU A 82 -5.18 11.95 -7.93
CA LEU A 82 -6.28 11.01 -7.64
C LEU A 82 -7.71 11.55 -7.81
N SER A 83 -7.89 12.86 -7.99
CA SER A 83 -9.23 13.48 -7.91
C SER A 83 -10.20 13.01 -9.01
N ARG A 84 -9.69 12.79 -10.23
CA ARG A 84 -10.47 12.23 -11.35
C ARG A 84 -10.43 10.70 -11.38
N LEU A 85 -9.40 10.11 -10.81
CA LEU A 85 -9.10 8.69 -10.88
C LEU A 85 -10.05 7.84 -10.05
N ASN A 86 -10.33 8.26 -8.80
CA ASN A 86 -11.14 7.48 -7.88
C ASN A 86 -12.54 7.20 -8.46
N LYS A 87 -13.19 8.20 -9.06
CA LYS A 87 -14.49 8.03 -9.72
C LYS A 87 -14.44 7.03 -10.88
N LYS A 88 -13.37 7.04 -11.68
CA LYS A 88 -13.21 6.10 -12.79
C LYS A 88 -12.99 4.67 -12.30
N ILE A 89 -12.13 4.47 -11.30
CA ILE A 89 -11.89 3.15 -10.70
C ILE A 89 -13.16 2.62 -10.06
N SER A 90 -13.85 3.41 -9.23
CA SER A 90 -15.11 2.99 -8.61
C SER A 90 -16.19 2.63 -9.64
N SER A 91 -16.20 3.31 -10.80
CA SER A 91 -17.14 2.99 -11.88
C SER A 91 -16.77 1.70 -12.63
N LEU A 92 -15.48 1.42 -12.81
CA LEU A 92 -15.00 0.24 -13.55
C LEU A 92 -14.96 -1.01 -12.67
N PHE A 93 -14.64 -0.84 -11.38
CA PHE A 93 -14.40 -1.90 -10.40
C PHE A 93 -15.09 -1.54 -9.07
N PRO A 94 -16.42 -1.65 -8.97
CA PRO A 94 -17.18 -1.18 -7.81
C PRO A 94 -16.84 -1.94 -6.52
N ASP A 95 -16.40 -3.19 -6.62
CA ASP A 95 -16.04 -4.03 -5.47
C ASP A 95 -14.57 -3.87 -5.03
N LEU A 96 -13.78 -3.07 -5.75
CA LEU A 96 -12.36 -2.90 -5.46
C LEU A 96 -12.17 -1.90 -4.31
N LEU A 97 -11.43 -2.30 -3.28
CA LEU A 97 -11.04 -1.41 -2.21
C LEU A 97 -9.97 -0.43 -2.70
N ILE A 98 -10.35 0.84 -2.77
CA ILE A 98 -9.48 1.94 -3.20
C ILE A 98 -8.82 2.60 -2.00
N CYS A 99 -7.50 2.42 -1.91
CA CYS A 99 -6.63 3.11 -0.98
C CYS A 99 -5.87 4.23 -1.71
N CYS A 100 -5.65 5.36 -1.05
CA CYS A 100 -4.92 6.50 -1.62
C CYS A 100 -3.77 6.90 -0.70
N ASP A 101 -2.55 6.97 -1.24
CA ASP A 101 -1.43 7.60 -0.55
C ASP A 101 -1.71 9.09 -0.35
N VAL A 102 -1.49 9.60 0.86
CA VAL A 102 -1.63 11.02 1.18
C VAL A 102 -0.28 11.59 1.56
N CYS A 103 0.28 12.38 0.67
CA CYS A 103 1.53 13.09 0.89
C CYS A 103 1.60 14.37 0.03
N ILE A 104 2.60 15.21 0.31
CA ILE A 104 2.91 16.43 -0.45
C ILE A 104 4.15 16.23 -1.33
N CYS A 105 5.02 15.26 -1.02
CA CYS A 105 6.30 15.10 -1.71
C CYS A 105 6.21 14.93 -3.24
N PRO A 106 5.23 14.23 -3.85
CA PRO A 106 5.20 14.14 -5.31
C PRO A 106 4.70 15.41 -5.99
N TYR A 107 4.17 16.38 -5.22
CA TYR A 107 3.60 17.63 -5.74
C TYR A 107 4.41 18.86 -5.37
N ALA A 108 5.33 18.74 -4.41
CA ALA A 108 6.19 19.82 -3.98
C ALA A 108 7.43 19.94 -4.87
N THR A 109 7.81 21.17 -5.19
CA THR A 109 9.05 21.48 -5.91
C THR A 109 10.31 21.13 -5.12
N HIS A 110 10.22 21.14 -3.80
CA HIS A 110 11.33 20.83 -2.88
C HIS A 110 11.43 19.33 -2.50
N GLY A 111 10.48 18.48 -2.92
CA GLY A 111 10.50 17.04 -2.66
C GLY A 111 10.24 16.59 -1.22
N HIS A 112 10.23 17.48 -0.23
CA HIS A 112 9.82 17.14 1.15
C HIS A 112 8.32 16.83 1.30
N CYS A 113 7.98 16.02 2.30
CA CYS A 113 6.61 15.57 2.60
C CYS A 113 5.72 16.62 3.28
N GLY A 114 6.31 17.75 3.72
CA GLY A 114 5.62 18.83 4.42
C GLY A 114 5.90 20.19 3.79
N ILE A 115 5.11 21.18 4.17
CA ILE A 115 5.34 22.60 3.89
C ILE A 115 6.54 23.06 4.72
N LEU A 116 7.47 23.78 4.09
CA LEU A 116 8.67 24.29 4.74
C LEU A 116 8.49 25.74 5.22
N ASN A 117 9.17 26.07 6.32
CA ASN A 117 9.44 27.45 6.72
C ASN A 117 10.55 28.04 5.85
N GLU A 118 10.79 29.35 5.99
CA GLU A 118 11.86 30.05 5.24
C GLU A 118 13.26 29.52 5.56
N ASP A 119 13.47 28.99 6.77
CA ASP A 119 14.73 28.37 7.21
C ASP A 119 14.90 26.92 6.71
N GLY A 120 13.94 26.39 5.95
CA GLY A 120 13.93 25.02 5.43
C GLY A 120 13.43 23.96 6.42
N SER A 121 13.07 24.32 7.66
CA SER A 121 12.45 23.40 8.61
C SER A 121 11.00 23.09 8.23
N ILE A 122 10.45 21.95 8.67
CA ILE A 122 9.04 21.61 8.40
C ILE A 122 8.12 22.50 9.26
N ASN A 123 7.19 23.19 8.60
CA ASN A 123 6.07 23.84 9.25
C ASN A 123 4.98 22.81 9.57
N ASN A 124 5.07 22.15 10.73
CA ASN A 124 4.16 21.07 11.06
C ASN A 124 2.68 21.49 11.01
N ALA A 125 2.33 22.66 11.55
CA ALA A 125 0.95 23.15 11.62
C ALA A 125 0.33 23.38 10.23
N ALA A 126 1.06 24.05 9.33
CA ALA A 126 0.61 24.25 7.96
C ALA A 126 0.50 22.91 7.20
N SER A 127 1.47 22.02 7.43
CA SER A 127 1.57 20.75 6.72
C SER A 127 0.46 19.78 7.09
N ILE A 128 0.16 19.58 8.39
CA ILE A 128 -0.92 18.67 8.80
C ILE A 128 -2.29 19.17 8.35
N LYS A 129 -2.50 20.49 8.33
CA LYS A 129 -3.72 21.10 7.79
C LYS A 129 -3.87 20.73 6.31
N ARG A 130 -2.79 20.86 5.53
CA ARG A 130 -2.78 20.54 4.11
C ARG A 130 -3.00 19.05 3.84
N ILE A 131 -2.34 18.17 4.60
CA ILE A 131 -2.55 16.71 4.53
C ILE A 131 -4.00 16.33 4.83
N ALA A 132 -4.62 16.95 5.83
CA ALA A 132 -6.03 16.73 6.16
C ALA A 132 -6.96 17.17 5.01
N GLU A 133 -6.71 18.33 4.38
CA GLU A 133 -7.45 18.80 3.21
C GLU A 133 -7.33 17.85 2.01
N ILE A 134 -6.13 17.33 1.74
CA ILE A 134 -5.89 16.33 0.68
C ILE A 134 -6.69 15.05 0.99
N SER A 135 -6.62 14.56 2.23
CA SER A 135 -7.38 13.38 2.68
C SER A 135 -8.88 13.55 2.47
N LEU A 136 -9.43 14.71 2.82
CA LEU A 136 -10.84 15.04 2.60
C LEU A 136 -11.18 15.06 1.10
N SER A 137 -10.30 15.63 0.27
CA SER A 137 -10.49 15.66 -1.18
C SER A 137 -10.58 14.25 -1.77
N TYR A 138 -9.71 13.33 -1.33
CA TYR A 138 -9.75 11.94 -1.77
C TYR A 138 -10.99 11.20 -1.28
N ALA A 139 -11.40 11.40 -0.02
CA ALA A 139 -12.64 10.83 0.51
C ALA A 139 -13.86 11.29 -0.31
N LYS A 140 -13.96 12.59 -0.61
CA LYS A 140 -15.00 13.17 -1.49
C LYS A 140 -14.96 12.60 -2.92
N ALA A 141 -13.80 12.16 -3.38
CA ALA A 141 -13.63 11.55 -4.69
C ALA A 141 -14.00 10.05 -4.73
N GLY A 142 -14.35 9.44 -3.59
CA GLY A 142 -14.71 8.02 -3.49
C GLY A 142 -13.58 7.10 -2.98
N CYS A 143 -12.53 7.67 -2.37
CA CYS A 143 -11.52 6.86 -1.69
C CYS A 143 -12.10 6.18 -0.44
N HIS A 144 -11.81 4.91 -0.26
CA HIS A 144 -12.26 4.13 0.90
C HIS A 144 -11.27 4.23 2.07
N VAL A 145 -9.96 4.27 1.77
CA VAL A 145 -8.88 4.31 2.78
C VAL A 145 -7.84 5.36 2.41
N VAL A 146 -7.67 6.36 3.27
CA VAL A 146 -6.56 7.32 3.16
C VAL A 146 -5.33 6.80 3.93
N ALA A 147 -4.18 6.76 3.28
CA ALA A 147 -2.92 6.25 3.81
C ALA A 147 -1.88 7.38 3.89
N PRO A 148 -1.84 8.17 4.99
CA PRO A 148 -0.88 9.27 5.13
C PRO A 148 0.55 8.76 5.36
N SER A 149 1.45 9.09 4.44
CA SER A 149 2.85 8.67 4.43
C SER A 149 3.84 9.79 4.79
N ASP A 150 3.32 10.96 5.17
CA ASP A 150 4.11 12.16 5.47
C ASP A 150 4.92 12.11 6.78
N MET A 151 4.58 11.17 7.67
CA MET A 151 5.23 10.96 8.97
C MET A 151 5.21 12.16 9.94
N MET A 152 4.38 13.18 9.70
CA MET A 152 4.34 14.37 10.56
C MET A 152 3.61 14.15 11.89
N ASP A 153 3.90 14.98 12.87
CA ASP A 153 3.30 14.87 14.20
C ASP A 153 1.82 15.28 14.16
N ASN A 154 0.96 14.47 14.76
CA ASN A 154 -0.49 14.69 14.87
C ASN A 154 -1.28 14.74 13.54
N ARG A 155 -0.69 14.37 12.39
CA ARG A 155 -1.44 14.32 11.11
C ARG A 155 -2.70 13.45 11.18
N ILE A 156 -2.65 12.32 11.89
CA ILE A 156 -3.79 11.39 12.00
C ILE A 156 -4.98 12.05 12.69
N ALA A 157 -4.73 12.81 13.76
CA ALA A 157 -5.76 13.56 14.47
C ALA A 157 -6.41 14.60 13.54
N ALA A 158 -5.60 15.38 12.82
CA ALA A 158 -6.09 16.38 11.87
C ALA A 158 -6.94 15.77 10.74
N ILE A 159 -6.51 14.62 10.18
CA ILE A 159 -7.25 13.87 9.16
C ILE A 159 -8.58 13.35 9.73
N LYS A 160 -8.56 12.71 10.90
CA LYS A 160 -9.78 12.19 11.53
C LYS A 160 -10.79 13.30 11.82
N ASP A 161 -10.33 14.42 12.37
CA ASP A 161 -11.17 15.57 12.68
C ASP A 161 -11.85 16.13 11.44
N ILE A 162 -11.11 16.35 10.35
CA ILE A 162 -11.70 16.92 9.13
C ILE A 162 -12.68 15.95 8.46
N LEU A 163 -12.37 14.64 8.44
CA LEU A 163 -13.27 13.63 7.89
C LEU A 163 -14.55 13.52 8.72
N HIS A 164 -14.44 13.49 10.05
CA HIS A 164 -15.60 13.46 10.95
C HIS A 164 -16.48 14.70 10.77
N LYS A 165 -15.89 15.91 10.75
CA LYS A 165 -16.61 17.17 10.52
C LYS A 165 -17.35 17.23 9.18
N ASN A 166 -16.90 16.47 8.18
CA ASN A 166 -17.51 16.43 6.84
C ASN A 166 -18.37 15.17 6.61
N GLY A 167 -18.71 14.41 7.64
CA GLY A 167 -19.60 13.24 7.53
C GLY A 167 -18.95 11.96 7.00
N TYR A 168 -17.61 11.92 6.89
CA TYR A 168 -16.82 10.74 6.49
C TYR A 168 -16.25 9.95 7.68
N GLY A 169 -16.72 10.24 8.90
CA GLY A 169 -16.30 9.55 10.12
C GLY A 169 -17.05 8.26 10.39
N GLY A 170 -16.35 7.14 10.42
CA GLY A 170 -16.90 5.82 10.77
C GLY A 170 -16.56 5.38 12.21
N LYS A 171 -17.41 4.50 12.78
CA LYS A 171 -17.19 3.77 14.04
C LYS A 171 -16.47 2.45 13.74
N PHE A 172 -15.15 2.41 13.76
CA PHE A 172 -14.40 1.15 13.66
C PHE A 172 -13.57 0.95 14.94
N PRO A 173 -13.91 -0.03 15.79
CA PRO A 173 -13.27 -0.22 17.11
C PRO A 173 -12.05 -1.17 17.10
N ASP A 174 -11.74 -1.85 16.00
CA ASP A 174 -10.56 -2.72 15.87
C ASP A 174 -9.70 -2.27 14.68
N LEU A 175 -8.39 -2.06 14.88
CA LEU A 175 -7.49 -1.50 13.86
C LEU A 175 -6.78 -2.61 13.08
N PRO A 176 -7.03 -2.78 11.76
CA PRO A 176 -6.21 -3.63 10.91
C PRO A 176 -4.78 -3.09 10.83
N LEU A 177 -3.78 -3.98 10.90
CA LEU A 177 -2.37 -3.65 10.65
C LEU A 177 -2.02 -3.96 9.19
N ALA A 178 -1.31 -3.03 8.54
CA ALA A 178 -0.76 -3.21 7.20
C ALA A 178 0.77 -3.09 7.23
N ILE A 179 1.44 -3.83 6.37
CA ILE A 179 2.90 -3.80 6.18
C ILE A 179 3.17 -3.52 4.70
N TYR A 180 4.11 -2.61 4.42
CA TYR A 180 4.46 -2.21 3.06
C TYR A 180 5.83 -2.78 2.70
N GLN A 181 5.87 -3.73 1.75
CA GLN A 181 7.12 -4.17 1.13
C GLN A 181 7.62 -3.10 0.15
N VAL A 182 8.62 -2.32 0.55
CA VAL A 182 9.04 -1.14 -0.23
C VAL A 182 9.82 -1.50 -1.48
N SER A 183 10.03 -0.52 -2.36
CA SER A 183 10.73 -0.66 -3.63
C SER A 183 12.14 -1.25 -3.50
N GLY A 184 12.89 -0.83 -2.47
CA GLY A 184 14.24 -1.35 -2.19
C GLY A 184 14.23 -2.84 -1.85
N GLU A 185 13.27 -3.29 -1.06
CA GLU A 185 13.11 -4.72 -0.72
C GLU A 185 12.71 -5.53 -1.95
N PHE A 186 11.79 -5.03 -2.77
CA PHE A 186 11.43 -5.65 -4.05
C PHE A 186 12.66 -5.81 -4.95
N ALA A 187 13.40 -4.73 -5.18
CA ALA A 187 14.58 -4.73 -6.03
C ALA A 187 15.67 -5.66 -5.48
N MET A 188 15.86 -5.69 -4.16
CA MET A 188 16.79 -6.60 -3.48
C MET A 188 16.45 -8.06 -3.77
N LEU A 189 15.19 -8.48 -3.62
CA LEU A 189 14.77 -9.85 -3.93
C LEU A 189 14.91 -10.15 -5.42
N TYR A 190 14.49 -9.23 -6.28
CA TYR A 190 14.55 -9.40 -7.73
C TYR A 190 16.00 -9.60 -8.22
N HIS A 191 16.91 -8.71 -7.84
CA HIS A 191 18.30 -8.79 -8.27
C HIS A 191 19.06 -9.94 -7.61
N GLY A 192 18.78 -10.25 -6.34
CA GLY A 192 19.34 -11.42 -5.65
C GLY A 192 18.95 -12.72 -6.35
N SER A 193 17.68 -12.86 -6.74
CA SER A 193 17.24 -14.04 -7.50
C SER A 193 17.82 -14.08 -8.91
N LYS A 194 17.89 -12.95 -9.61
CA LYS A 194 18.50 -12.86 -10.94
C LYS A 194 19.99 -13.24 -10.94
N ALA A 195 20.70 -12.97 -9.83
CA ALA A 195 22.09 -13.39 -9.62
C ALA A 195 22.22 -14.88 -9.25
N GLY A 196 21.12 -15.62 -9.11
CA GLY A 196 21.11 -17.05 -8.79
C GLY A 196 21.22 -17.36 -7.29
N ALA A 197 21.11 -16.37 -6.40
CA ALA A 197 21.24 -16.59 -4.95
C ALA A 197 20.08 -17.41 -4.38
N PHE A 198 18.87 -17.27 -4.93
CA PHE A 198 17.65 -17.97 -4.51
C PHE A 198 16.56 -17.93 -5.58
N ASP A 199 15.56 -18.79 -5.45
CA ASP A 199 14.35 -18.77 -6.29
C ASP A 199 13.41 -17.62 -5.88
N LEU A 200 13.02 -16.78 -6.84
CA LEU A 200 12.22 -15.57 -6.59
C LEU A 200 10.87 -15.90 -5.96
N LYS A 201 10.20 -16.95 -6.45
CA LYS A 201 8.87 -17.32 -5.96
C LYS A 201 8.93 -17.76 -4.51
N LYS A 202 9.91 -18.60 -4.15
CA LYS A 202 10.10 -19.08 -2.77
C LYS A 202 10.40 -17.93 -1.81
N ILE A 203 11.33 -17.04 -2.15
CA ILE A 203 11.70 -15.96 -1.22
C ILE A 203 10.56 -14.93 -1.05
N VAL A 204 9.80 -14.64 -2.10
CA VAL A 204 8.62 -13.77 -1.99
C VAL A 204 7.56 -14.39 -1.09
N LEU A 205 7.28 -15.69 -1.23
CA LEU A 205 6.34 -16.39 -0.35
C LEU A 205 6.85 -16.43 1.10
N GLU A 206 8.15 -16.57 1.32
CA GLU A 206 8.76 -16.53 2.65
C GLU A 206 8.61 -15.14 3.31
N CYS A 207 8.87 -14.06 2.56
CA CYS A 207 8.65 -12.69 3.03
C CYS A 207 7.18 -12.42 3.37
N LEU A 208 6.24 -12.83 2.52
CA LEU A 208 4.81 -12.69 2.81
C LEU A 208 4.41 -13.50 4.05
N THR A 209 4.99 -14.69 4.23
CA THR A 209 4.76 -15.52 5.42
C THR A 209 5.33 -14.85 6.66
N SER A 210 6.50 -14.20 6.59
CA SER A 210 7.06 -13.46 7.72
C SER A 210 6.21 -12.24 8.10
N MET A 211 5.67 -11.53 7.10
CA MET A 211 4.75 -10.40 7.33
C MET A 211 3.45 -10.84 8.02
N ARG A 212 2.90 -12.01 7.66
CA ARG A 212 1.70 -12.56 8.30
C ARG A 212 1.95 -13.11 9.70
N ARG A 213 3.18 -13.52 10.00
CA ARG A 213 3.59 -14.05 11.31
C ARG A 213 3.87 -12.95 12.33
N ALA A 214 4.36 -11.81 11.89
CA ALA A 214 4.65 -10.64 12.71
C ALA A 214 3.35 -9.99 13.21
#